data_AF-A0A6A4GXP9-F1
#
_entry.id   AF-A0A6A4GXP9-F1
#
_cell.length_a   1.000
_cell.length_b   1.000
_cell.length_c   1.000
_cell.angle_alpha   90.00
_cell.angle_beta   90.00
_cell.angle_gamma   90.00
#
_symmetry.space_group_name_H-M   'P 1'
#
loop_
_entity.id
_entity.type
_entity.pdbx_description
1 polymer ?
#
loop_
_entity_poly.entity_id
_entity_poly.type
_entity_poly.pdbx_seq_one_letter_code
_entity_poly.pdbx_strand_id
1 'polypeptide(L)'
;MVSLARLVQVLSAASVALSNILLSQIIAFVLLCSCLKNNILLIWPSTQDPMNAPPILPNETNQFLQNVCNMDHSDIEAQWNAVKDDIWHPDEILQGIQNDNSVQQMFKLNGGQHYYEFNSSVDIFSNQ
;
A
#
# COMPACT_ATOMS: atom_id res chain seq x y z
N MET A 1 -11.40 5.41 -4.88
CA MET A 1 -10.31 5.44 -5.87
C MET A 1 -9.38 6.59 -5.55
N VAL A 2 -8.24 6.30 -4.94
CA VAL A 2 -7.15 7.27 -4.83
C VAL A 2 -6.33 7.11 -6.10
N SER A 3 -6.43 8.06 -7.02
CA SER A 3 -5.58 8.01 -8.21
C SER A 3 -4.14 8.34 -7.82
N LEU A 4 -3.16 7.81 -8.55
CA LEU A 4 -1.77 8.25 -8.45
C LEU A 4 -1.65 9.77 -8.54
N ALA A 5 -2.50 10.42 -9.35
CA ALA A 5 -2.59 11.87 -9.42
C ALA A 5 -3.08 12.51 -8.11
N ARG A 6 -3.99 11.87 -7.38
CA ARG A 6 -4.46 12.34 -6.07
C ARG A 6 -3.41 12.10 -4.99
N LEU A 7 -2.72 10.98 -5.02
CA LEU A 7 -1.58 10.71 -4.11
C LEU A 7 -0.45 11.71 -4.37
N VAL A 8 -0.09 11.94 -5.64
CA VAL A 8 0.88 12.95 -6.06
C VAL A 8 0.39 14.37 -5.73
N GLN A 9 -0.91 14.66 -5.83
CA GLN A 9 -1.46 15.97 -5.44
C GLN A 9 -1.40 16.19 -3.94
N VAL A 10 -1.73 15.17 -3.13
CA VAL A 10 -1.63 15.21 -1.67
C VAL A 10 -0.17 15.35 -1.24
N LEU A 11 0.74 14.59 -1.87
CA LEU A 11 2.19 14.71 -1.67
C LEU A 11 2.73 16.05 -2.17
N SER A 12 2.17 16.61 -3.25
CA SER A 12 2.54 17.93 -3.76
C SER A 12 2.04 19.07 -2.88
N ALA A 13 0.87 18.91 -2.24
CA ALA A 13 0.35 19.87 -1.29
C ALA A 13 1.14 19.83 0.03
N ALA A 14 1.67 18.65 0.40
CA ALA A 14 2.61 18.46 1.49
C ALA A 14 4.08 18.78 1.09
N SER A 15 4.35 19.18 -0.16
CA SER A 15 5.71 19.18 -0.74
C SER A 15 6.70 20.16 -0.11
N VAL A 16 6.23 21.15 0.64
CA VAL A 16 7.16 22.01 1.40
C VAL A 16 7.87 21.22 2.49
N ALA A 17 7.23 20.17 3.04
CA ALA A 17 7.84 19.24 3.99
C ALA A 17 8.53 18.06 3.30
N LEU A 18 8.02 17.59 2.14
CA LEU A 18 8.46 16.35 1.51
C LEU A 18 9.48 16.55 0.35
N SER A 19 10.03 17.75 0.16
CA SER A 19 10.88 18.09 -1.00
C SER A 19 12.18 17.27 -1.10
N ASN A 20 12.58 16.59 -0.03
CA ASN A 20 13.78 15.75 0.03
C ASN A 20 13.48 14.24 0.08
N ILE A 21 12.21 13.83 -0.05
CA ILE A 21 11.82 12.43 0.05
C ILE A 21 11.80 11.78 -1.33
N LEU A 22 12.46 10.63 -1.45
CA LEU A 22 12.47 9.83 -2.66
C LEU A 22 11.13 9.11 -2.83
N LEU A 23 10.67 8.99 -4.08
CA LEU A 23 9.47 8.23 -4.41
C LEU A 23 9.52 6.77 -3.91
N SER A 24 10.70 6.15 -3.93
CA SER A 24 10.90 4.80 -3.41
C SER A 24 10.60 4.70 -1.92
N GLN A 25 10.96 5.72 -1.14
CA GLN A 25 10.68 5.78 0.30
C GLN A 25 9.18 5.96 0.54
N ILE A 26 8.50 6.76 -0.30
CA ILE A 26 7.04 6.93 -0.23
C ILE A 26 6.31 5.61 -0.49
N ILE A 27 6.69 4.92 -1.56
CA ILE A 27 6.10 3.63 -1.91
C ILE A 27 6.37 2.60 -0.80
N ALA A 28 7.60 2.53 -0.29
CA ALA A 28 7.96 1.62 0.79
C ALA A 28 7.12 1.88 2.04
N PHE A 29 6.97 3.15 2.45
CA PHE A 29 6.13 3.52 3.59
C PHE A 29 4.68 3.05 3.42
N VAL A 30 4.05 3.35 2.28
CA VAL A 30 2.65 2.98 2.04
C VAL A 30 2.47 1.46 2.11
N LEU A 31 3.34 0.70 1.42
CA LEU A 31 3.28 -0.76 1.40
C LEU A 31 3.49 -1.36 2.80
N LEU A 32 4.51 -0.87 3.53
CA LEU A 32 4.80 -1.36 4.88
C LEU A 32 3.66 -1.06 5.84
N CYS A 33 3.11 0.16 5.83
CA CYS A 33 1.98 0.51 6.67
C CYS A 33 0.73 -0.33 6.36
N SER A 34 0.46 -0.65 5.09
CA SER A 34 -0.63 -1.57 4.70
C SER A 34 -0.42 -2.98 5.27
N CYS A 35 0.80 -3.49 5.29
CA CYS A 35 1.13 -4.78 5.88
C CYS A 35 1.13 -4.75 7.43
N LEU A 36 1.46 -3.61 8.02
CA LEU A 36 1.60 -3.44 9.47
C LEU A 36 0.28 -3.11 10.18
N LYS A 37 -0.84 -2.91 9.47
CA LYS A 37 -2.15 -2.56 10.06
C LYS A 37 -2.50 -3.42 11.28
N ASN A 38 -2.34 -4.74 11.18
CA ASN A 38 -2.63 -5.66 12.28
C ASN A 38 -1.67 -5.49 13.47
N ASN A 39 -0.39 -5.22 13.21
CA ASN A 39 0.61 -4.98 14.25
C ASN A 39 0.35 -3.66 14.97
N ILE A 40 -0.03 -2.62 14.22
CA ILE A 40 -0.40 -1.32 14.78
C ILE A 40 -1.60 -1.48 15.73
N LEU A 41 -2.65 -2.20 15.31
CA LEU A 41 -3.82 -2.46 16.14
C LEU A 41 -3.51 -3.24 17.42
N LEU A 42 -2.51 -4.12 17.39
CA LEU A 42 -2.13 -4.96 18.52
C LEU A 42 -1.42 -4.16 19.64
N ILE A 43 -0.74 -3.08 19.27
CA ILE A 43 -0.03 -2.20 20.20
C ILE A 43 -0.97 -1.11 20.75
N TRP A 44 -1.99 -0.73 19.98
CA TRP A 44 -2.86 0.39 20.31
C TRP A 44 -3.90 0.03 21.39
N PRO A 45 -4.29 0.97 22.27
CA PRO A 45 -5.15 0.66 23.41
C PRO A 45 -6.50 0.10 22.98
N SER A 46 -7.00 -0.86 23.76
CA SER A 46 -8.24 -1.62 23.49
C SER A 46 -9.52 -0.77 23.38
N THR A 47 -9.46 0.50 23.74
CA THR A 47 -10.56 1.46 23.62
C THR A 47 -10.65 2.11 22.23
N GLN A 48 -9.67 1.90 21.36
CA GLN A 48 -9.68 2.44 20.00
C GLN A 48 -10.63 1.62 19.11
N ASP A 49 -11.46 2.31 18.33
CA ASP A 49 -12.24 1.68 17.27
C ASP A 49 -11.30 1.15 16.17
N PRO A 50 -11.25 -0.18 15.92
CA PRO A 50 -10.38 -0.76 14.90
C PRO A 50 -10.75 -0.34 13.48
N MET A 51 -11.96 0.20 13.27
CA MET A 51 -12.40 0.71 11.98
C MET A 51 -11.75 2.04 11.63
N ASN A 52 -11.19 2.77 12.59
CA ASN A 52 -10.58 4.07 12.33
C ASN A 52 -9.06 4.00 12.41
N ALA A 53 -8.39 4.72 11.50
CA ALA A 53 -6.95 4.88 11.54
C ALA A 53 -6.53 5.54 12.86
N PRO A 54 -5.46 5.05 13.53
CA PRO A 54 -4.96 5.72 14.71
C PRO A 54 -4.44 7.13 14.35
N PRO A 55 -4.71 8.13 15.19
CA PRO A 55 -4.33 9.51 14.91
C PRO A 55 -2.81 9.66 14.79
N ILE A 56 -2.06 8.85 15.55
CA ILE A 56 -0.60 8.76 15.55
C ILE A 56 -0.16 7.30 15.48
N LEU A 57 1.00 7.04 14.91
CA LEU A 57 1.60 5.71 14.91
C LEU A 57 2.18 5.37 16.30
N PRO A 58 2.10 4.11 16.76
CA PRO A 58 2.84 3.64 17.92
C PRO A 58 4.35 3.88 17.74
N ASN A 59 5.06 4.17 18.84
CA ASN A 59 6.49 4.51 18.80
C ASN A 59 7.33 3.42 18.12
N GLU A 60 7.01 2.15 18.39
CA GLU A 60 7.69 1.00 17.82
C GLU A 60 7.54 0.95 16.29
N THR A 61 6.32 1.22 15.80
CA THR A 61 6.04 1.29 14.36
C THR A 61 6.74 2.49 13.73
N ASN A 62 6.75 3.62 14.43
CA ASN A 62 7.41 4.84 13.96
C ASN A 62 8.93 4.64 13.82
N GLN A 63 9.60 4.07 14.83
CA GLN A 63 11.02 3.72 14.77
C GLN A 63 11.34 2.71 13.67
N PHE A 64 10.51 1.68 13.51
CA PHE A 64 10.66 0.72 12.43
C PHE A 64 10.61 1.41 11.05
N LEU A 65 9.63 2.26 10.82
CA LEU A 65 9.47 2.94 9.55
C LEU A 65 10.58 3.97 9.28
N GLN A 66 11.08 4.68 10.29
CA GLN A 66 12.24 5.56 10.13
C GLN A 66 13.46 4.78 9.62
N ASN A 67 13.74 3.62 10.24
CA ASN A 67 14.87 2.79 9.88
C ASN A 67 14.74 2.18 8.47
N VAL A 68 13.56 1.68 8.13
CA VAL A 68 13.36 0.97 6.86
C VAL A 68 13.14 1.93 5.69
N CYS A 69 12.42 3.03 5.91
CA CYS A 69 12.15 4.03 4.88
C CYS A 69 13.27 5.08 4.78
N ASN A 70 14.24 5.09 5.71
CA ASN A 70 15.30 6.09 5.81
C ASN A 70 14.72 7.52 5.82
N MET A 71 13.72 7.74 6.66
CA MET A 71 12.99 9.01 6.82
C MET A 71 13.16 9.53 8.23
N ASP A 72 13.16 10.85 8.38
CA ASP A 72 13.13 11.49 9.68
C ASP A 72 11.74 11.37 10.32
N HIS A 73 11.66 11.55 11.63
CA HIS A 73 10.41 11.44 12.37
C HIS A 73 9.32 12.39 11.85
N SER A 74 9.69 13.62 11.50
CA SER A 74 8.77 14.62 10.94
C SER A 74 8.19 14.18 9.60
N ASP A 75 8.98 13.51 8.78
CA ASP A 75 8.57 13.01 7.47
C ASP A 75 7.60 11.85 7.63
N ILE A 76 7.89 10.92 8.54
CA ILE A 76 7.00 9.82 8.90
C ILE A 76 5.66 10.32 9.41
N GLU A 77 5.65 11.33 10.28
CA GLU A 77 4.42 11.91 10.81
C GLU A 77 3.60 12.63 9.72
N ALA A 78 4.26 13.46 8.90
CA ALA A 78 3.62 14.15 7.80
C ALA A 78 3.01 13.16 6.79
N GLN A 79 3.75 12.09 6.50
CA GLN A 79 3.32 11.08 5.55
C GLN A 79 2.20 10.22 6.12
N TRP A 80 2.27 9.79 7.38
CA TRP A 80 1.16 9.11 8.03
C TRP A 80 -0.11 9.95 7.98
N ASN A 81 -0.02 11.25 8.32
CA ASN A 81 -1.17 12.14 8.25
C ASN A 81 -1.75 12.29 6.84
N ALA A 82 -0.91 12.20 5.81
CA ALA A 82 -1.33 12.29 4.43
C ALA A 82 -2.03 11.02 3.92
N VAL A 83 -1.61 9.82 4.34
CA VAL A 83 -2.05 8.54 3.73
C VAL A 83 -2.77 7.58 4.68
N LYS A 84 -2.92 7.91 5.97
CA LYS A 84 -3.49 6.99 6.97
C LYS A 84 -4.88 6.47 6.62
N ASP A 85 -5.76 7.33 6.14
CA ASP A 85 -7.14 6.94 5.83
C ASP A 85 -7.20 5.99 4.63
N ASP A 86 -6.35 6.22 3.64
CA ASP A 86 -6.22 5.39 2.43
C ASP A 86 -5.60 4.03 2.76
N ILE A 87 -4.60 4.00 3.65
CA ILE A 87 -3.99 2.75 4.13
C ILE A 87 -4.97 1.94 4.97
N TRP A 88 -5.77 2.62 5.80
CA TRP A 88 -6.70 1.95 6.70
C TRP A 88 -7.93 1.41 5.97
N HIS A 89 -8.33 2.07 4.89
CA HIS A 89 -9.46 1.69 4.04
C HIS A 89 -8.99 1.43 2.60
N PRO A 90 -8.17 0.39 2.39
CA PRO A 90 -7.57 0.13 1.09
C PRO A 90 -8.66 -0.21 0.07
N ASP A 91 -8.51 0.30 -1.15
CA ASP A 91 -9.35 -0.10 -2.28
C ASP A 91 -9.04 -1.52 -2.75
N GLU A 92 -9.85 -2.04 -3.68
CA GLU A 92 -9.74 -3.42 -4.16
C GLU A 92 -8.37 -3.76 -4.76
N ILE A 93 -7.67 -2.76 -5.33
CA ILE A 93 -6.33 -2.93 -5.90
C ILE A 93 -5.30 -3.09 -4.79
N LEU A 94 -5.32 -2.21 -3.78
CA LEU A 94 -4.42 -2.33 -2.63
C LEU A 94 -4.70 -3.59 -1.82
N GLN A 95 -5.94 -4.06 -1.74
CA GLN A 95 -6.29 -5.35 -1.14
C GLN A 95 -5.72 -6.54 -1.94
N GLY A 96 -5.75 -6.42 -3.27
CA GLY A 96 -5.20 -7.41 -4.20
C GLY A 96 -3.68 -7.62 -4.11
N ILE A 97 -2.93 -6.71 -3.47
CA ILE A 97 -1.47 -6.82 -3.33
C ILE A 97 -1.00 -7.16 -1.91
N GLN A 98 -1.92 -7.42 -0.97
CA GLN A 98 -1.56 -7.62 0.45
C GLN A 98 -0.76 -8.90 0.72
N ASN A 99 -0.90 -9.93 -0.11
CA ASN A 99 -0.13 -11.17 0.00
C ASN A 99 -0.15 -11.94 -1.33
N ASP A 100 0.72 -12.94 -1.45
CA ASP A 100 0.85 -13.75 -2.66
C ASP A 100 -0.46 -14.40 -3.09
N ASN A 101 -1.32 -14.79 -2.14
CA ASN A 101 -2.62 -15.39 -2.45
C ASN A 101 -3.58 -14.37 -3.08
N SER A 102 -3.66 -13.14 -2.53
CA SER A 102 -4.51 -12.09 -3.12
C SER A 102 -3.97 -11.64 -4.48
N VAL A 103 -2.65 -11.59 -4.67
CA VAL A 103 -2.04 -11.31 -5.97
C VAL A 103 -2.41 -12.38 -7.00
N GLN A 104 -2.32 -13.66 -6.62
CA GLN A 104 -2.71 -14.77 -7.50
C GLN A 104 -4.21 -14.76 -7.81
N GLN A 105 -5.07 -14.43 -6.85
CA GLN A 105 -6.51 -14.29 -7.09
C GLN A 105 -6.80 -13.14 -8.05
N MET A 106 -6.15 -11.98 -7.86
CA MET A 106 -6.33 -10.83 -8.73
C MET A 106 -5.80 -11.10 -10.15
N PHE A 107 -4.68 -11.83 -10.27
CA PHE A 107 -4.18 -12.30 -11.56
C PHE A 107 -5.12 -13.29 -12.22
N LYS A 108 -5.73 -14.23 -11.48
CA LYS A 108 -6.75 -15.14 -12.04
C LYS A 108 -8.00 -14.38 -12.52
N LEU A 109 -8.46 -13.41 -11.74
CA LEU A 109 -9.64 -12.60 -12.06
C LEU A 109 -9.44 -11.73 -13.30
N ASN A 110 -8.28 -11.07 -13.40
CA ASN A 110 -8.04 -10.06 -14.44
C ASN A 110 -7.16 -10.57 -15.60
N GLY A 111 -6.28 -11.53 -15.36
CA GLY A 111 -5.39 -12.14 -16.34
C GLY A 111 -5.84 -13.51 -16.85
N GLY A 112 -6.82 -14.14 -16.20
CA GLY A 112 -7.32 -15.46 -16.60
C GLY A 112 -7.91 -15.51 -18.02
N GLN A 113 -8.46 -14.40 -18.52
CA GLN A 113 -8.98 -14.33 -19.90
C GLN A 113 -7.87 -14.50 -20.95
N HIS A 114 -6.66 -14.00 -20.69
CA HIS A 114 -5.52 -14.16 -21.60
C HIS A 114 -4.87 -15.55 -21.54
N TYR A 115 -5.16 -16.33 -20.49
CA TYR A 115 -4.61 -17.68 -20.35
C TYR A 115 -5.25 -18.69 -21.32
N TYR A 116 -6.50 -18.46 -21.72
CA TYR A 116 -7.24 -19.33 -22.65
C TYR A 116 -7.01 -18.97 -24.14
N GLU A 117 -6.72 -17.70 -24.45
CA GLU A 117 -6.36 -17.28 -25.81
C GLU A 117 -4.99 -17.81 -26.26
N PHE A 118 -4.05 -17.97 -25.32
CA PHE A 118 -2.72 -18.50 -25.64
C PHE A 118 -2.77 -20.01 -25.94
N ASN A 119 -3.56 -20.79 -25.20
CA ASN A 119 -3.67 -22.24 -25.44
C ASN A 119 -4.50 -22.61 -26.68
N SER A 120 -5.51 -21.81 -27.05
CA SER A 120 -6.25 -22.02 -28.30
C SER A 120 -5.43 -21.70 -29.57
N SER A 121 -4.32 -20.97 -29.43
CA SER A 121 -3.40 -20.68 -30.53
C SER A 121 -2.36 -21.81 -30.74
N VAL A 122 -2.08 -22.63 -29.73
CA VAL A 122 -1.09 -23.73 -29.81
C VAL A 122 -1.70 -25.00 -30.42
N ASP A 123 -3.01 -25.20 -30.30
CA ASP A 123 -3.71 -26.32 -30.92
C ASP A 123 -3.89 -26.18 -32.45
N ILE A 124 -3.72 -24.98 -33.00
CA ILE A 124 -3.84 -24.74 -34.46
C ILE A 124 -2.55 -25.12 -35.20
N PHE A 125 -1.39 -25.13 -34.53
CA PHE A 125 -0.10 -25.46 -35.14
C PHE A 125 0.38 -26.90 -34.92
N SER A 126 -0.42 -27.74 -34.27
CA SER A 126 -0.04 -29.14 -33.97
C SER A 126 -0.69 -30.19 -34.89
N ASN A 127 -1.40 -29.77 -35.95
CA ASN A 127 -2.05 -30.65 -36.93
C ASN A 127 -1.67 -30.29 -38.39
N GLN A 128 -0.37 -30.29 -38.71
CA GLN A 128 0.13 -30.42 -40.08
C GLN A 128 1.27 -31.44 -40.16
#